data_AF-A0A7Z6U5B5-F1
#
_entry.id   AF-A0A7Z6U5B5-F1
#
_cell.length_a   1.000
_cell.length_b   1.000
_cell.length_c   1.000
_cell.angle_alpha   90.00
_cell.angle_beta   90.00
_cell.angle_gamma   90.00
#
_symmetry.space_group_name_H-M   'P 1'
#
loop_
_entity.id
_entity.type
_entity.pdbx_description
1 polymer ?
#
loop_
_entity_poly.entity_id
_entity_poly.type
_entity_poly.pdbx_seq_one_letter_code
_entity_poly.pdbx_strand_id
1 'polypeptide(L)'
;MHRRIAVSEPHWRTAPRMISQTDLILTIATRALDETEIDETLVKLRPPLAIPPFPFVQIWHPRFNEDPAHKWLRGQVEQVALHREPSA
;
A
#
# COMPACT_ATOMS: atom_id res chain seq x y z
N MET A 1 -25.91 6.06 -12.56
CA MET A 1 -24.90 6.02 -11.48
C MET A 1 -24.01 7.25 -11.62
N HIS A 2 -23.91 8.08 -10.58
CA HIS A 2 -22.95 9.18 -10.54
C HIS A 2 -21.86 8.86 -9.52
N ARG A 3 -20.60 8.99 -9.94
CA ARG A 3 -19.46 8.81 -9.03
C ARG A 3 -19.45 9.96 -8.02
N ARG A 4 -19.60 9.66 -6.73
CA ARG A 4 -19.50 10.64 -5.64
C ARG A 4 -18.12 10.53 -4.99
N ILE A 5 -17.32 11.59 -5.12
CA ILE A 5 -16.02 11.70 -4.45
C ILE A 5 -16.18 12.72 -3.34
N ALA A 6 -16.05 12.28 -2.08
CA ALA A 6 -16.15 13.20 -0.94
C ALA A 6 -14.81 13.92 -0.69
N VAL A 7 -13.70 13.19 -0.82
CA VAL A 7 -12.34 13.68 -0.53
C VAL A 7 -11.37 13.07 -1.53
N SER A 8 -10.33 13.84 -1.88
CA SER A 8 -9.19 13.37 -2.66
C SER A 8 -7.91 13.64 -1.88
N GLU A 9 -7.26 12.60 -1.38
CA GLU A 9 -6.05 12.68 -0.56
C GLU A 9 -4.88 11.95 -1.23
N PRO A 10 -3.69 12.55 -1.34
CA PRO A 10 -2.51 11.89 -1.91
C PRO A 10 -1.75 10.99 -0.92
N HIS A 11 -1.96 11.12 0.40
CA HIS A 11 -1.24 10.36 1.42
C HIS A 11 -2.07 9.20 2.00
N TRP A 12 -1.68 7.96 1.72
CA TRP A 12 -2.38 6.77 2.18
C TRP A 12 -2.35 6.58 3.71
N ARG A 13 -1.35 7.12 4.42
CA ARG A 13 -1.22 6.99 5.88
C ARG A 13 -2.27 7.78 6.66
N THR A 14 -2.77 8.89 6.11
CA THR A 14 -3.72 9.78 6.79
C THR A 14 -5.18 9.39 6.52
N ALA A 15 -5.43 8.70 5.40
CA ALA A 15 -6.77 8.35 4.95
C ALA A 15 -7.61 7.53 5.95
N PRO A 16 -7.08 6.52 6.67
CA PRO A 16 -7.87 5.77 7.66
C PRO A 16 -8.41 6.66 8.78
N ARG A 17 -7.57 7.56 9.31
CA ARG A 17 -7.99 8.50 10.36
C ARG A 17 -9.03 9.49 9.85
N MET A 18 -8.97 9.88 8.59
CA MET A 18 -9.92 10.84 8.01
C MET A 18 -11.33 10.30 7.84
N ILE A 19 -11.49 8.99 7.61
CA ILE A 19 -12.82 8.40 7.52
C ILE A 19 -13.39 7.99 8.88
N SER A 20 -12.57 7.99 9.94
CA SER A 20 -13.02 7.66 11.29
C SER A 20 -14.15 8.60 11.70
N GLN A 21 -15.18 8.05 12.35
CA GLN A 21 -16.38 8.77 12.76
C GLN A 21 -17.14 9.47 11.61
N THR A 22 -17.04 8.96 10.38
CA THR A 22 -17.81 9.43 9.22
C THR A 22 -18.54 8.29 8.52
N ASP A 23 -19.49 8.61 7.64
CA ASP A 23 -20.16 7.63 6.76
C ASP A 23 -19.38 7.35 5.45
N LEU A 24 -18.08 7.66 5.42
CA LEU A 24 -17.23 7.44 4.26
C LEU A 24 -16.65 6.02 4.26
N ILE A 25 -16.43 5.49 3.06
CA ILE A 25 -15.71 4.24 2.85
C ILE A 25 -14.38 4.50 2.15
N LEU A 26 -13.37 3.70 2.49
CA LEU A 26 -12.04 3.77 1.90
C LEU A 26 -11.65 2.43 1.31
N THR A 27 -11.22 2.46 0.04
CA THR A 27 -10.47 1.36 -0.56
C THR A 27 -8.99 1.69 -0.50
N ILE A 28 -8.22 0.87 0.22
CA ILE A 28 -6.78 1.08 0.44
C ILE A 28 -6.03 -0.25 0.30
N ALA A 29 -4.76 -0.20 -0.08
CA ALA A 29 -3.91 -1.39 -0.10
C ALA A 29 -3.75 -1.94 1.32
N THR A 30 -3.96 -3.25 1.51
CA THR A 30 -3.85 -3.90 2.83
C THR A 30 -2.55 -3.57 3.55
N ARG A 31 -1.43 -3.53 2.81
CA ARG A 31 -0.10 -3.20 3.32
C ARG A 31 0.01 -1.81 3.97
N ALA A 32 -0.87 -0.88 3.63
CA ALA A 32 -0.92 0.43 4.27
C ALA A 32 -1.34 0.35 5.75
N LEU A 33 -1.98 -0.74 6.15
CA LEU A 33 -2.54 -0.95 7.48
C LEU A 33 -1.62 -1.79 8.39
N ASP A 34 -0.59 -2.45 7.85
CA ASP A 34 0.27 -3.40 8.60
C ASP A 34 0.97 -2.79 9.84
N GLU A 35 1.07 -1.45 9.93
CA GLU A 35 1.70 -0.71 11.03
C GLU A 35 0.82 0.42 11.60
N THR A 36 -0.46 0.46 11.22
CA THR A 36 -1.40 1.50 11.66
C THR A 36 -2.40 0.92 12.64
N GLU A 37 -2.47 1.48 13.85
CA GLU A 37 -3.60 1.22 14.74
C GLU A 37 -4.88 1.71 14.05
N ILE A 38 -5.73 0.76 13.68
CA ILE A 38 -7.03 1.07 13.11
C ILE A 38 -7.94 1.48 14.27
N ASP A 39 -8.56 2.65 14.13
CA ASP A 39 -9.58 3.14 15.06
C ASP A 39 -10.67 2.06 15.27
N GLU A 40 -11.05 1.82 16.53
CA GLU A 40 -12.02 0.77 16.90
C GLU A 40 -13.40 0.96 16.23
N THR A 41 -13.70 2.15 15.72
CA THR A 41 -14.92 2.44 14.97
C THR A 41 -14.90 1.96 13.51
N LEU A 42 -13.75 1.48 13.02
CA LEU A 42 -13.57 1.05 11.63
C LEU A 42 -13.45 -0.48 11.52
N VAL A 43 -13.91 -1.01 10.40
CA VAL A 43 -13.81 -2.44 10.07
C VAL A 43 -13.16 -2.65 8.70
N LYS A 44 -12.19 -3.57 8.62
CA LYS A 44 -11.60 -4.03 7.36
C LYS A 44 -12.53 -5.06 6.71
N LEU A 45 -12.97 -4.79 5.48
CA LEU A 45 -13.81 -5.69 4.69
C LEU A 45 -13.18 -5.99 3.34
N ARG A 46 -13.53 -7.13 2.74
CA ARG A 46 -13.20 -7.39 1.34
C ARG A 46 -14.00 -6.45 0.44
N PRO A 47 -13.39 -5.89 -0.63
CA PRO A 47 -14.11 -5.05 -1.56
C PRO A 47 -15.21 -5.85 -2.27
N PRO A 48 -16.34 -5.22 -2.64
CA PRO A 48 -17.47 -5.89 -3.30
C PRO A 48 -17.20 -6.23 -4.78
N LEU A 49 -15.98 -5.99 -5.25
CA LEU A 49 -15.53 -6.25 -6.61
C LEU A 49 -14.10 -6.77 -6.60
N ALA A 50 -13.75 -7.56 -7.61
CA ALA A 50 -12.40 -8.09 -7.75
C ALA A 50 -11.42 -6.96 -8.10
N ILE A 51 -10.41 -6.76 -7.26
CA ILE A 51 -9.31 -5.82 -7.50
C ILE A 51 -8.05 -6.65 -7.74
N PRO A 52 -7.46 -6.63 -8.94
CA PRO A 52 -6.22 -7.33 -9.22
C PRO A 52 -5.08 -6.85 -8.30
N PRO A 53 -4.21 -7.75 -7.82
CA PRO A 53 -3.00 -7.33 -7.13
C PRO A 53 -2.05 -6.62 -8.10
N PHE A 54 -1.17 -5.79 -7.55
CA PHE A 54 -0.09 -5.16 -8.30
C PHE A 54 1.27 -5.43 -7.63
N PRO A 55 2.35 -5.57 -8.40
CA PRO A 55 3.67 -5.84 -7.86
C PRO A 55 4.31 -4.56 -7.31
N PHE A 56 5.09 -4.70 -6.24
CA PHE A 56 6.09 -3.69 -5.86
C PHE A 56 7.39 -4.02 -6.56
N VAL A 57 7.90 -3.10 -7.37
CA VAL A 57 9.10 -3.29 -8.19
C VAL A 57 10.17 -2.28 -7.83
N GLN A 58 11.43 -2.71 -7.92
CA GLN A 58 12.58 -1.82 -7.87
C GLN A 58 12.86 -1.31 -9.29
N ILE A 59 13.08 0.00 -9.45
CA ILE A 59 13.39 0.63 -10.74
C ILE A 59 14.68 1.43 -10.59
N TRP A 60 15.56 1.32 -11.57
CA TRP A 60 16.81 2.07 -11.61
C TRP A 60 17.26 2.32 -13.05
N HIS A 61 18.20 3.27 -13.20
CA HIS A 61 18.77 3.57 -14.51
C HIS A 61 19.75 2.48 -14.95
N PRO A 62 19.72 2.01 -16.22
CA PRO A 62 20.60 0.92 -16.71
C PRO A 62 22.09 1.12 -16.47
N ARG A 63 22.55 2.39 -16.42
CA ARG A 63 23.95 2.74 -16.09
C ARG A 63 24.46 2.13 -14.78
N PHE A 64 23.56 1.82 -13.84
CA PHE A 64 23.88 1.25 -12.54
C PHE A 64 23.60 -0.25 -12.45
N ASN A 65 23.40 -0.92 -13.59
CA ASN A 65 23.21 -2.37 -13.62
C ASN A 65 24.42 -3.06 -12.97
N GLU A 66 25.63 -2.68 -13.40
CA GLU A 66 26.91 -3.28 -13.04
C GLU A 66 27.60 -2.64 -11.84
N ASP A 67 27.02 -1.59 -11.23
CA ASP A 67 27.59 -0.96 -10.04
C ASP A 67 27.52 -1.93 -8.83
N PRO A 68 28.65 -2.29 -8.20
CA PRO A 68 28.67 -3.30 -7.14
C PRO A 68 27.88 -2.90 -5.88
N ALA A 69 27.97 -1.63 -5.46
CA ALA A 69 27.27 -1.15 -4.27
C ALA A 69 25.76 -1.14 -4.50
N HIS A 70 25.33 -0.72 -5.69
CA HIS A 70 23.94 -0.72 -6.09
C HIS A 70 23.40 -2.15 -6.26
N LYS A 71 24.16 -3.07 -6.87
CA LYS A 71 23.79 -4.51 -6.93
C LYS A 71 23.56 -5.07 -5.53
N TRP A 72 24.49 -4.81 -4.60
CA TRP A 72 24.37 -5.25 -3.21
C TRP A 72 23.08 -4.71 -2.56
N LEU A 73 22.83 -3.40 -2.65
CA LEU A 73 21.65 -2.78 -2.06
C LEU A 73 20.34 -3.36 -2.61
N ARG A 74 20.24 -3.51 -3.94
CA ARG A 74 19.05 -4.12 -4.57
C ARG A 74 18.79 -5.52 -4.05
N GLY A 75 19.86 -6.30 -3.87
CA GLY A 75 19.79 -7.64 -3.28
C GLY A 75 19.34 -7.62 -1.81
N GLN A 76 19.79 -6.64 -1.01
CA GLN A 76 19.31 -6.48 0.37
C GLN A 76 17.82 -6.13 0.44
N VAL A 77 17.36 -5.21 -0.41
CA VAL A 77 15.94 -4.83 -0.49
C VAL A 77 15.09 -6.03 -0.94
N GLU A 78 15.54 -6.77 -1.94
CA GLU A 78 14.87 -7.99 -2.40
C GLU A 78 14.76 -9.03 -1.30
N GLN A 79 15.85 -9.29 -0.56
CA GLN A 79 15.82 -10.22 0.57
C GLN A 79 14.77 -9.81 1.60
N VAL A 80 14.77 -8.57 2.08
CA VAL A 80 13.80 -8.13 3.10
C VAL A 80 12.36 -8.14 2.57
N ALA A 81 12.16 -7.81 1.29
CA ALA A 81 10.84 -7.80 0.67
C ALA A 81 10.25 -9.22 0.52
N LEU A 82 11.09 -10.23 0.24
CA LEU A 82 10.68 -11.63 0.10
C LEU A 82 10.30 -12.30 1.43
N HIS A 83 10.87 -11.84 2.55
CA HIS A 83 10.59 -12.38 3.90
C HIS A 83 9.23 -11.92 4.47
N ARG A 84 8.50 -11.04 3.77
CA ARG A 84 7.18 -10.59 4.20
C ARG A 84 6.10 -11.39 3.47
N GLU A 85 5.49 -12.34 4.16
CA GLU A 85 4.29 -13.07 3.71
C GLU A 85 3.24 -12.09 3.13
N PRO A 86 2.51 -12.46 2.07
CA PRO A 86 1.42 -11.64 1.56
C PRO A 86 0.36 -11.47 2.65
N SER A 87 0.17 -10.23 3.12
CA SER A 87 -0.93 -9.87 4.03
C SER A 87 -2.27 -10.18 3.33
N ALA A 88 -3.01 -11.16 3.88
CA ALA A 88 -4.27 -11.68 3.33
C ALA A 88 -5.45 -10.68 3.38
#